data_AF-A0A848KVS1-F1
#
_entry.id   AF-A0A848KVS1-F1
#
_cell.length_a   1.000
_cell.length_b   1.000
_cell.length_c   1.000
_cell.angle_alpha   90.00
_cell.angle_beta   90.00
_cell.angle_gamma   90.00
#
_symmetry.space_group_name_H-M   'P 1'
#
loop_
_entity.id
_entity.type
_entity.pdbx_description
1 polymer ?
#
loop_
_entity_poly.entity_id
_entity_poly.type
_entity_poly.pdbx_seq_one_letter_code
_entity_poly.pdbx_strand_id
1 'polypeptide(L)' 'MPKSAEARIEHYWRVEQDGTVIAHELSGDAYAVVATVRPGTSWTAIAPFTVTLTPSDLVS' A
#
# COMPACT_ATOMS: atom_id res chain seq x y z
N MET A 1 -7.18 -4.70 16.36
CA MET A 1 -5.97 -4.76 15.52
C MET A 1 -6.40 -5.17 14.11
N PRO A 2 -5.84 -4.61 13.02
CA PRO A 2 -6.21 -5.02 11.67
C PRO A 2 -5.81 -6.49 11.43
N LYS A 3 -6.68 -7.24 10.75
CA LYS A 3 -6.59 -8.69 10.49
C LYS A 3 -5.29 -9.13 9.75
N SER A 4 -4.57 -8.20 9.13
CA SER A 4 -3.31 -8.48 8.41
C SER A 4 -2.12 -8.78 9.32
N ALA A 5 -2.09 -8.28 10.56
CA ALA A 5 -0.97 -8.50 11.50
C ALA A 5 -0.84 -9.96 11.95
N GLU A 6 -1.94 -10.68 12.06
CA GLU A 6 -1.94 -12.12 12.38
C GLU A 6 -1.56 -12.98 11.18
N ALA A 7 -1.80 -12.48 9.96
CA ALA A 7 -1.54 -13.20 8.71
C ALA A 7 -0.09 -13.07 8.19
N ARG A 8 0.75 -12.26 8.86
CA ARG A 8 2.15 -11.97 8.47
C ARG A 8 2.32 -11.68 6.98
N ILE A 9 1.38 -10.92 6.41
CA ILE A 9 1.46 -10.52 4.99
C ILE A 9 2.64 -9.58 4.84
N GLU A 10 3.64 -9.93 4.03
CA GLU A 10 4.87 -9.15 3.90
C GLU A 10 4.62 -7.74 3.33
N HIS A 11 3.73 -7.63 2.36
CA HIS A 11 3.35 -6.36 1.72
C HIS A 11 1.83 -6.25 1.59
N TYR A 12 1.23 -5.16 2.06
CA TYR A 12 -0.17 -4.88 1.79
C TYR A 12 -0.41 -3.39 1.60
N TRP A 13 -1.39 -3.05 0.77
CA TRP A 13 -1.77 -1.67 0.51
C TRP A 13 -3.20 -1.42 0.99
N ARG A 14 -3.45 -0.21 1.48
CA ARG A 14 -4.78 0.26 1.86
C ARG A 14 -5.16 1.43 0.97
N VAL A 15 -6.37 1.42 0.45
CA VAL A 15 -6.97 2.55 -0.26
C VAL A 15 -7.89 3.27 0.72
N GLU A 16 -7.63 4.56 0.95
CA GLU A 16 -8.45 5.42 1.79
C GLU A 16 -9.65 5.96 1.01
N GLN A 17 -10.64 6.51 1.73
CA GLN A 17 -11.86 7.05 1.12
C GLN A 17 -11.60 8.24 0.18
N ASP A 18 -10.53 9.00 0.41
CA ASP A 18 -10.11 10.11 -0.46
C ASP A 18 -9.31 9.65 -1.70
N GLY A 19 -9.16 8.34 -1.89
CA GLY A 19 -8.39 7.73 -2.97
C GLY A 19 -6.88 7.67 -2.73
N THR A 20 -6.41 8.04 -1.54
CA THR A 20 -4.99 7.85 -1.16
C THR A 20 -4.67 6.36 -1.02
N VAL A 21 -3.54 5.93 -1.58
CA VAL A 21 -3.00 4.59 -1.38
C VAL A 21 -1.87 4.65 -0.35
N ILE A 22 -1.98 3.85 0.71
CA ILE A 22 -0.93 3.70 1.74
C ILE A 22 -0.35 2.29 1.65
N ALA A 23 0.91 2.19 1.23
CA ALA A 23 1.64 0.93 1.13
C ALA A 23 2.36 0.64 2.45
N HIS A 24 2.20 -0.59 2.94
CA HIS A 24 2.83 -1.07 4.17
C HIS A 24 3.69 -2.31 3.89
N GLU A 25 4.80 -2.41 4.62
CA GLU A 25 5.69 -3.56 4.61
C GLU A 25 5.94 -4.07 6.02
N LEU A 26 6.00 -5.38 6.20
CA LEU A 26 6.34 -6.00 7.47
C LEU A 26 7.84 -5.84 7.73
N SER A 27 8.19 -5.13 8.81
CA SER A 27 9.57 -4.95 9.28
C SER A 27 9.68 -5.53 10.69
N GLY A 28 10.28 -6.71 10.80
CA GLY A 28 10.29 -7.48 12.03
C GLY A 28 8.88 -7.91 12.41
N ASP A 29 8.38 -7.40 13.54
CA ASP A 29 7.06 -7.72 14.10
C ASP A 29 6.01 -6.61 13.87
N ALA A 30 6.36 -5.55 13.13
CA ALA A 30 5.49 -4.40 12.92
C ALA A 30 5.44 -3.97 11.45
N TYR A 31 4.36 -3.30 11.07
CA TYR A 31 4.22 -2.74 9.74
C TYR A 31 4.75 -1.32 9.67
N ALA A 32 5.64 -1.07 8.71
CA ALA A 32 6.13 0.26 8.35
C ALA A 32 5.38 0.77 7.11
N VAL A 33 5.06 2.06 7.08
CA VAL A 33 4.55 2.72 5.87
C VAL A 33 5.74 3.00 4.96
N VAL A 34 5.69 2.51 3.73
CA VAL A 34 6.75 2.71 2.73
C VAL A 34 6.37 3.71 1.65
N ALA A 35 5.07 3.94 1.45
CA ALA A 35 4.59 5.00 0.56
C ALA A 35 3.20 5.49 0.97
N THR A 36 2.97 6.77 0.69
CA THR A 36 1.64 7.41 0.70
C THR A 36 1.48 8.11 -0.65
N VAL A 37 0.59 7.59 -1.50
CA VAL A 37 0.43 8.02 -2.88
C VAL A 37 -0.93 8.67 -3.05
N ARG A 38 -0.93 9.95 -3.46
CA ARG A 38 -2.16 10.71 -3.67
C ARG A 38 -2.75 10.45 -5.06
N PRO A 39 -4.07 10.63 -5.24
CA PRO A 39 -4.70 10.63 -6.56
C PRO A 39 -3.97 11.52 -7.58
N GLY A 40 -3.86 11.03 -8.82
CA GLY A 40 -3.17 11.73 -9.91
C GLY A 40 -1.64 11.66 -9.88
N THR A 41 -1.03 10.99 -8.89
CA THR A 41 0.41 10.73 -8.86
C THR A 41 0.69 9.27 -9.22
N SER A 42 1.53 9.02 -10.21
CA SER A 42 2.00 7.65 -10.49
C SER A 42 3.12 7.27 -9.52
N TRP A 43 3.04 6.05 -9.01
CA TRP A 43 4.07 5.47 -8.15
C TRP A 43 4.37 4.03 -8.56
N THR A 44 5.64 3.64 -8.49
CA THR A 44 6.11 2.29 -8.76
C THR A 44 6.59 1.63 -7.48
N ALA A 45 5.87 0.59 -7.05
CA ALA A 45 6.37 -0.35 -6.06
C ALA A 45 7.30 -1.35 -6.74
N ILE A 46 8.43 -1.66 -6.11
CA ILE A 46 9.42 -2.63 -6.63
C ILE A 46 9.33 -4.01 -5.97
N ALA A 47 8.62 -4.11 -4.84
CA ALA A 47 8.42 -5.32 -4.06
C ALA A 47 6.92 -5.55 -3.79
N PRO A 48 6.45 -6.81 -3.74
CA PRO A 48 7.19 -8.05 -3.98
C PRO A 48 7.52 -8.30 -5.47
N PHE A 49 6.91 -7.54 -6.37
CA PHE A 49 7.24 -7.45 -7.79
C PHE A 49 6.90 -6.04 -8.28
N THR A 50 7.46 -5.65 -9.43
CA THR A 50 7.27 -4.30 -9.96
C THR A 50 5.81 -4.05 -10.35
N VAL A 51 5.18 -3.07 -9.71
CA VAL A 51 3.83 -2.60 -10.02
C VAL A 51 3.83 -1.09 -10.09
N THR A 52 3.37 -0.54 -11.22
CA THR A 52 3.09 0.89 -11.36
C THR A 52 1.60 1.12 -11.22
N LEU A 53 1.21 2.07 -10.36
CA LEU A 53 -0.18 2.43 -10.15
C LEU A 53 -0.36 3.95 -10.21
N THR A 54 -1.55 4.37 -10.61
CA THR A 54 -2.06 5.73 -10.44
C THR A 54 -3.35 5.63 -9.63
N PRO A 55 -3.43 6.19 -8.41
CA PRO A 55 -4.58 5.91 -7.52
C PRO A 55 -5.94 6.35 -8.06
N SER A 56 -5.96 7.34 -8.96
CA SER A 56 -7.19 7.76 -9.65
C SER A 56 -7.87 6.64 -10.43
N ASP A 57 -7.13 5.60 -10.80
CA ASP A 57 -7.65 4.49 -11.61
C ASP A 57 -8.24 3.37 -10.73
N LEU A 58 -8.09 3.46 -9.40
CA LEU A 58 -8.48 2.42 -8.43
C LEU A 58 -9.83 2.67 -7.77
N VAL A 59 -10.39 3.87 -7.93
CA VAL A 59 -11.66 4.28 -7.31
C VAL A 59 -12.57 4.82 -8.42
N SER A 60 -13.67 4.11 -8.71
CA SER A 60 -14.68 4.47 -9.71
C SER A 60 -15.88 5.18 -9.10
#